data_AF-A0A1F2Y869-F1
#
_entry.id   AF-A0A1F2Y869-F1
#
_cell.length_a   1.000
_cell.length_b   1.000
_cell.length_c   1.000
_cell.angle_alpha   90.00
_cell.angle_beta   90.00
_cell.angle_gamma   90.00
#
_symmetry.space_group_name_H-M   'P 1'
#
loop_
_entity.id
_entity.type
_entity.pdbx_description
1 polymer ?
#
loop_
_entity_poly.entity_id
_entity_poly.type
_entity_poly.pdbx_seq_one_letter_code
_entity_poly.pdbx_strand_id
1 'polypeptide(L)'
;MKERLQELKERAEAFLRDFEWTWTTAVLFSVGFVFFLLITAVVIPSFWMYFAEQELGWGGPTDVEGFLRAPIGQEGLLQLRDAIAMGLTTGPIVTAMVAAVILQNWRKKLRGGSADRPTGGYR
;
A
#
# COMPACT_ATOMS: atom_id res chain seq x y z
N MET A 1 24.77 -14.40 -4.03
CA MET A 1 23.56 -13.59 -3.73
C MET A 1 23.46 -12.34 -4.62
N LYS A 2 24.55 -11.57 -4.80
CA LYS A 2 24.57 -10.38 -5.68
C LYS A 2 24.25 -10.69 -7.15
N GLU A 3 24.79 -11.75 -7.72
CA GLU A 3 24.52 -12.16 -9.11
C GLU A 3 23.04 -12.51 -9.35
N ARG A 4 22.41 -13.29 -8.46
CA ARG A 4 20.97 -13.62 -8.57
C ARG A 4 20.08 -12.36 -8.51
N LEU A 5 20.48 -11.38 -7.69
CA LEU A 5 19.76 -10.12 -7.58
C LEU A 5 19.91 -9.28 -8.85
N GLN A 6 21.10 -9.28 -9.46
CA GLN A 6 21.35 -8.63 -10.74
C GLN A 6 20.55 -9.26 -11.87
N GLU A 7 20.50 -10.60 -11.93
CA GLU A 7 19.71 -11.32 -12.94
C GLU A 7 18.21 -11.03 -12.82
N LEU A 8 17.66 -11.02 -11.60
CA LEU A 8 16.27 -10.62 -11.36
C LEU A 8 16.00 -9.18 -11.74
N LYS A 9 16.96 -8.28 -11.47
CA LYS A 9 16.86 -6.87 -11.84
C LYS A 9 16.83 -6.70 -13.36
N GLU A 10 17.71 -7.35 -14.11
CA GLU A 10 17.75 -7.27 -15.58
C GLU A 10 16.44 -7.77 -16.20
N ARG A 11 15.89 -8.87 -15.71
CA ARG A 11 14.58 -9.39 -16.14
C ARG A 11 13.45 -8.41 -15.83
N ALA A 12 13.46 -7.81 -14.64
CA ALA A 12 12.46 -6.82 -14.26
C ALA A 12 12.57 -5.54 -15.10
N GLU A 13 13.78 -5.07 -15.42
CA GLU A 13 14.01 -3.90 -16.28
C GLU A 13 13.53 -4.15 -17.72
N ALA A 14 13.81 -5.33 -18.27
CA ALA A 14 13.29 -5.73 -19.58
C ALA A 14 11.75 -5.74 -19.59
N PHE A 15 11.14 -6.41 -18.60
CA PHE A 15 9.68 -6.44 -18.47
C PHE A 15 9.08 -5.04 -18.32
N LEU A 16 9.61 -4.19 -17.44
CA LEU A 16 9.06 -2.84 -17.20
C LEU A 16 9.21 -1.90 -18.39
N ARG A 17 10.27 -2.08 -19.19
CA ARG A 17 10.47 -1.31 -20.43
C ARG A 17 9.40 -1.65 -21.45
N ASP A 18 9.20 -2.95 -21.69
CA ASP A 18 8.36 -3.51 -22.75
C ASP A 18 6.89 -3.65 -22.35
N PHE A 19 6.59 -3.61 -21.06
CA PHE A 19 5.22 -3.66 -20.56
C PHE A 19 4.39 -2.50 -21.10
N GLU A 20 3.24 -2.82 -21.69
CA GLU A 20 2.26 -1.87 -22.16
C GLU A 20 0.94 -2.02 -21.40
N TRP A 21 0.34 -0.87 -21.09
CA TRP A 21 -1.01 -0.84 -20.55
C TRP A 21 -1.97 -1.04 -21.72
N THR A 22 -2.40 -2.29 -21.92
CA THR A 22 -3.52 -2.60 -22.79
C THR A 22 -4.81 -2.50 -21.99
N TRP A 23 -5.94 -2.43 -22.70
CA TRP A 23 -7.24 -2.41 -22.03
C TRP A 23 -7.44 -3.64 -21.13
N THR A 24 -7.06 -4.83 -21.59
CA THR A 24 -7.19 -6.07 -20.81
C THR A 24 -6.33 -6.04 -19.54
N THR A 25 -5.07 -5.60 -19.63
CA THR A 25 -4.21 -5.54 -18.44
C THR A 25 -4.70 -4.48 -17.45
N ALA A 26 -5.23 -3.35 -17.93
CA ALA A 26 -5.82 -2.32 -17.09
C ALA A 26 -7.06 -2.84 -16.33
N VAL A 27 -7.94 -3.58 -17.00
CA VAL A 27 -9.12 -4.19 -16.37
C VAL A 27 -8.71 -5.23 -15.32
N LEU A 28 -7.82 -6.16 -15.67
CA LEU A 28 -7.34 -7.19 -14.73
C LEU A 28 -6.66 -6.57 -13.51
N PHE A 29 -5.82 -5.56 -13.71
CA PHE A 29 -5.19 -4.82 -12.63
C PHE A 29 -6.25 -4.14 -11.75
N SER A 30 -7.24 -3.47 -12.34
CA SER A 30 -8.29 -2.78 -11.58
C SER A 30 -9.11 -3.75 -10.73
N VAL A 31 -9.48 -4.90 -11.28
CA VAL A 31 -10.19 -5.97 -10.54
C VAL A 31 -9.34 -6.46 -9.38
N GLY A 32 -8.09 -6.86 -9.65
CA GLY A 32 -7.16 -7.32 -8.61
C GLY A 32 -6.90 -6.26 -7.53
N PHE A 33 -6.79 -4.99 -7.94
CA PHE A 33 -6.59 -3.86 -7.04
C PHE A 33 -7.81 -3.62 -6.15
N VAL A 34 -9.03 -3.75 -6.67
CA VAL A 34 -10.25 -3.69 -5.86
C VAL A 34 -10.29 -4.81 -4.83
N PHE A 35 -9.96 -6.05 -5.20
CA PHE A 35 -9.86 -7.15 -4.23
C PHE A 35 -8.79 -6.89 -3.17
N PHE A 36 -7.62 -6.38 -3.57
CA PHE A 36 -6.57 -5.98 -2.64
C PHE A 36 -7.07 -4.93 -1.64
N LEU A 37 -7.76 -3.89 -2.12
CA LEU A 37 -8.33 -2.85 -1.27
C LEU A 37 -9.39 -3.42 -0.33
N LEU A 38 -10.28 -4.30 -0.80
CA LEU A 38 -11.29 -4.93 0.06
C LEU A 38 -10.67 -5.79 1.15
N ILE A 39 -9.66 -6.60 0.81
CA ILE A 39 -8.97 -7.45 1.79
C ILE A 39 -8.27 -6.58 2.84
N THR A 40 -7.54 -5.56 2.41
CA THR A 40 -6.73 -4.73 3.31
C THR A 40 -7.54 -3.72 4.11
N ALA A 41 -8.61 -3.15 3.53
CA ALA A 41 -9.42 -2.14 4.19
C ALA A 41 -10.57 -2.73 5.03
N VAL A 42 -11.02 -3.95 4.71
CA VAL A 42 -12.19 -4.56 5.37
C VAL A 42 -11.78 -5.84 6.08
N VAL A 43 -11.30 -6.85 5.34
CA VAL A 43 -11.10 -8.19 5.91
C VAL A 43 -10.06 -8.20 7.04
N ILE A 44 -8.86 -7.67 6.78
CA ILE A 44 -7.77 -7.67 7.78
C ILE A 44 -8.16 -6.86 9.04
N PRO A 45 -8.67 -5.63 8.95
CA PRO A 45 -9.12 -4.88 10.12
C PRO A 45 -10.28 -5.55 10.85
N SER A 46 -11.23 -6.18 10.15
CA SER A 46 -12.31 -6.93 10.79
C SER A 46 -11.77 -8.12 11.59
N PHE A 47 -10.80 -8.86 11.06
CA PHE A 47 -10.14 -9.94 11.81
C PHE A 47 -9.38 -9.41 13.03
N TRP A 48 -8.69 -8.27 12.90
CA TRP A 48 -8.02 -7.63 14.03
C TRP A 48 -9.00 -7.22 15.13
N MET A 49 -10.11 -6.57 14.76
CA MET A 49 -11.15 -6.17 15.71
C MET A 49 -11.77 -7.38 16.42
N TYR A 50 -12.10 -8.43 15.66
CA TYR A 50 -12.59 -9.69 16.22
C TYR A 50 -11.61 -10.29 17.22
N PHE A 51 -10.33 -10.38 16.87
CA PHE A 51 -9.29 -10.91 17.75
C PHE A 51 -9.10 -10.05 19.01
N ALA A 52 -9.09 -8.72 18.85
CA ALA A 52 -8.95 -7.79 19.96
C ALA A 52 -10.10 -7.89 20.96
N GLU A 53 -11.33 -8.08 20.48
CA GLU A 53 -12.50 -8.23 21.35
C GLU A 53 -12.56 -9.60 22.02
N GLN A 54 -12.34 -10.69 21.27
CA GLN A 54 -12.58 -12.05 21.75
C GLN A 54 -11.42 -12.64 22.55
N GLU A 55 -10.18 -12.43 22.11
CA GLU A 55 -8.99 -13.05 22.72
C GLU A 55 -8.31 -12.12 23.72
N LEU A 56 -8.28 -10.81 23.43
CA LEU A 56 -7.62 -9.82 24.29
C LEU A 56 -8.59 -9.14 25.27
N GLY A 57 -9.90 -9.30 25.08
CA GLY A 57 -10.93 -8.65 25.91
C GLY A 57 -10.97 -7.12 25.75
N TRP A 58 -10.36 -6.59 24.69
CA TRP A 58 -10.32 -5.16 24.37
C TRP A 58 -11.61 -4.73 23.67
N GLY A 59 -12.75 -5.03 24.29
CA GLY A 59 -14.08 -4.64 23.82
C GLY A 59 -14.59 -3.37 24.53
N GLY A 60 -15.39 -2.58 23.82
CA GLY A 60 -16.05 -1.39 24.36
C GLY A 60 -15.75 -0.09 23.62
N PRO A 61 -16.49 1.00 23.92
CA PRO A 61 -16.27 2.33 23.36
C PRO A 61 -14.97 2.93 23.90
N THR A 62 -14.16 3.51 23.02
CA THR A 62 -12.90 4.18 23.38
C THR A 62 -13.19 5.58 23.96
N ASP A 63 -12.70 5.90 25.16
CA ASP A 63 -12.78 7.25 25.75
C ASP A 63 -11.40 7.94 25.77
N VAL A 64 -11.29 9.02 25.00
CA VAL A 64 -10.06 9.81 24.86
C VAL A 64 -9.70 10.53 26.16
N GLU A 65 -10.69 10.89 26.99
CA GLU A 65 -10.46 11.57 28.27
C GLU A 65 -9.93 10.60 29.34
N GLY A 66 -10.33 9.33 29.27
CA GLY A 66 -9.85 8.24 30.12
C GLY A 66 -8.39 7.85 29.83
N PHE A 67 -7.98 7.84 28.55
CA PHE A 67 -6.59 7.56 28.16
C PHE A 67 -5.59 8.59 28.74
N LEU A 68 -5.92 9.88 28.69
CA LEU A 68 -5.05 10.94 29.19
C LEU A 68 -4.83 10.86 30.71
N ARG A 69 -5.77 10.27 31.45
CA ARG A 69 -5.67 10.07 32.90
C ARG A 69 -4.91 8.80 33.27
N ALA A 70 -5.02 7.73 32.49
CA ALA A 70 -4.35 6.45 32.73
C ALA A 70 -3.95 5.75 31.42
N PRO A 71 -2.79 6.09 30.83
CA PRO A 71 -2.40 5.59 29.51
C PRO A 71 -2.09 4.09 29.45
N ILE A 72 -1.92 3.42 30.59
CA ILE A 72 -1.64 1.97 30.71
C ILE A 72 -2.92 1.20 31.13
N GLY A 73 -4.06 1.88 31.26
CA GLY A 73 -5.35 1.27 31.60
C GLY A 73 -6.08 0.69 30.39
N GLN A 74 -7.32 0.23 30.62
CA GLN A 74 -8.20 -0.35 29.59
C GLN A 74 -8.42 0.59 28.38
N GLU A 75 -8.50 1.90 28.62
CA GLU A 75 -8.66 2.92 27.57
C GLU A 75 -7.45 3.02 26.63
N GLY A 76 -6.23 2.82 27.13
CA GLY A 76 -5.02 2.81 26.29
C GLY A 76 -4.94 1.59 25.39
N LEU A 77 -5.46 0.45 25.85
CA LEU A 77 -5.55 -0.76 25.05
C LEU A 77 -6.58 -0.59 23.92
N LEU A 78 -7.71 0.08 24.18
CA LEU A 78 -8.71 0.41 23.17
C LEU A 78 -8.16 1.39 22.12
N GLN A 79 -7.43 2.43 22.53
CA GLN A 79 -6.83 3.36 21.58
C GLN A 79 -5.70 2.71 20.75
N LEU A 80 -4.93 1.79 21.35
CA LEU A 80 -3.92 1.00 20.62
C LEU A 80 -4.58 0.06 19.60
N ARG A 81 -5.69 -0.59 19.96
CA ARG A 81 -6.50 -1.40 19.04
C ARG A 81 -6.91 -0.60 17.81
N ASP A 82 -7.48 0.57 18.04
CA ASP A 82 -7.99 1.43 16.97
C ASP A 82 -6.84 1.98 16.11
N ALA A 83 -5.69 2.33 16.73
CA ALA A 83 -4.49 2.75 16.01
C ALA A 83 -3.91 1.62 15.12
N ILE A 84 -3.91 0.37 15.59
CA ILE A 84 -3.49 -0.79 14.79
C ILE A 84 -4.47 -1.02 13.64
N ALA A 85 -5.78 -0.94 13.87
CA ALA A 85 -6.79 -1.04 12.80
C ALA A 85 -6.59 0.04 11.73
N MET A 86 -6.32 1.28 12.15
CA MET A 86 -5.98 2.39 11.24
C MET A 86 -4.67 2.14 10.48
N GLY A 87 -3.66 1.57 11.14
CA GLY A 87 -2.40 1.18 10.49
C GLY A 87 -2.58 0.07 9.45
N LEU A 88 -3.39 -0.94 9.76
CA LEU A 88 -3.69 -2.07 8.88
C LEU A 88 -4.49 -1.67 7.64
N THR A 89 -5.33 -0.64 7.74
CA THR A 89 -6.06 -0.07 6.59
C THR A 89 -5.17 0.87 5.77
N THR A 90 -4.51 1.83 6.42
CA THR A 90 -3.78 2.90 5.75
C THR A 90 -2.44 2.43 5.18
N GLY A 91 -1.74 1.55 5.88
CA GLY A 91 -0.41 1.06 5.50
C GLY A 91 -0.36 0.41 4.11
N PRO A 92 -1.24 -0.55 3.79
CA PRO A 92 -1.30 -1.16 2.47
C PRO A 92 -1.62 -0.17 1.35
N ILE A 93 -2.51 0.81 1.59
CA ILE A 93 -2.85 1.86 0.63
C ILE A 93 -1.62 2.71 0.33
N VAL A 94 -0.94 3.20 1.37
CA VAL A 94 0.29 4.00 1.22
C VAL A 94 1.37 3.21 0.50
N THR A 95 1.51 1.93 0.82
CA THR A 95 2.48 1.04 0.16
C THR A 95 2.17 0.89 -1.32
N ALA A 96 0.91 0.69 -1.70
CA ALA A 96 0.50 0.62 -3.10
C ALA A 96 0.80 1.93 -3.85
N MET A 97 0.54 3.09 -3.22
CA MET A 97 0.87 4.40 -3.79
C MET A 97 2.38 4.57 -4.00
N VAL A 98 3.18 4.27 -2.98
CA VAL A 98 4.65 4.38 -3.06
C VAL A 98 5.20 3.43 -4.12
N ALA A 99 4.72 2.18 -4.17
CA ALA A 99 5.10 1.21 -5.20
C ALA A 99 4.75 1.73 -6.61
N ALA A 100 3.58 2.32 -6.79
CA ALA A 100 3.18 2.93 -8.07
C ALA A 100 4.13 4.08 -8.47
N VAL A 101 4.49 4.96 -7.53
CA VAL A 101 5.43 6.06 -7.78
C VAL A 101 6.82 5.54 -8.16
N ILE A 102 7.32 4.52 -7.44
CA ILE A 102 8.61 3.89 -7.74
C ILE A 102 8.59 3.29 -9.15
N LEU A 103 7.55 2.53 -9.49
CA LEU A 103 7.40 1.91 -10.82
C LEU A 103 7.30 2.96 -11.94
N GLN A 104 6.56 4.04 -11.71
CA GLN A 104 6.46 5.15 -12.66
C GLN A 104 7.82 5.81 -12.90
N ASN A 105 8.55 6.12 -11.83
CA ASN A 105 9.87 6.75 -11.92
C ASN A 105 10.89 5.81 -12.57
N TRP A 106 10.85 4.53 -12.26
CA TRP A 106 11.74 3.53 -12.86
C TRP A 106 11.47 3.39 -14.37
N ARG A 107 10.19 3.32 -14.78
CA ARG A 107 9.79 3.26 -16.19
C ARG A 107 10.21 4.53 -16.95
N LYS A 108 10.06 5.71 -16.35
CA LYS A 108 10.57 6.98 -16.92
C LYS A 108 12.08 6.94 -17.14
N LYS A 109 12.83 6.43 -16.16
CA LYS A 109 14.29 6.28 -16.26
C LYS A 109 14.71 5.30 -17.36
N LEU A 110 14.04 4.15 -17.44
CA LEU A 110 14.34 3.10 -18.43
C LEU A 110 14.03 3.54 -19.88
N ARG A 111 13.05 4.40 -20.07
CA ARG A 111 12.68 4.92 -21.40
C ARG A 111 13.55 6.10 -21.85
N GLY A 112 14.48 6.56 -21.01
CA GLY A 112 15.27 7.76 -21.22
C GLY A 112 14.38 9.02 -21.16
N GLY A 113 14.92 10.16 -20.73
CA GLY A 113 14.23 11.45 -20.70
C GLY A 113 13.80 12.01 -22.06
N SER A 114 13.51 11.17 -23.07
CA SER A 114 13.06 11.58 -24.41
C SER A 114 11.56 11.91 -24.48
N ALA A 115 10.88 11.96 -23.33
CA ALA A 115 9.58 12.63 -23.21
C ALA A 115 9.71 14.14 -22.90
N ASP A 116 10.91 14.64 -22.56
CA ASP A 116 11.30 16.02 -22.89
C ASP A 116 11.69 16.02 -24.37
N ARG A 117 10.70 15.82 -25.23
CA ARG A 117 10.84 16.36 -26.59
C ARG A 117 10.92 17.87 -26.41
N PRO A 118 11.95 18.55 -26.96
CA PRO A 118 11.90 20.00 -27.07
C PRO A 118 10.56 20.31 -27.75
N THR A 119 9.70 21.08 -27.10
CA THR A 119 8.53 21.67 -27.75
C THR A 119 9.06 22.27 -29.05
N GLY A 120 8.62 21.67 -30.16
CA GLY A 120 9.21 21.88 -31.47
C GLY A 120 9.30 23.36 -31.78
N GLY A 121 10.52 23.88 -31.81
CA GLY A 121 10.81 25.05 -32.59
C GLY A 121 10.77 24.65 -34.06
N TYR A 122 9.69 25.01 -34.75
CA TYR A 122 9.64 25.45 -36.14
C TYR A 122 8.44 26.43 -36.20
N ARG A 123 8.65 27.71 -36.53
CA ARG A 123 8.67 28.22 -37.91
C ARG A 123 7.42 27.87 -38.68
#